data_AF-A0A958EBL2-F1
#
_entry.id   AF-A0A958EBL2-F1
#
_cell.length_a   1.000
_cell.length_b   1.000
_cell.length_c   1.000
_cell.angle_alpha   90.00
_cell.angle_beta   90.00
_cell.angle_gamma   90.00
#
_symmetry.space_group_name_H-M   'P 1'
#
loop_
_entity.id
_entity.type
_entity.pdbx_description
1 polymer ?
#
loop_
_entity_poly.entity_id
_entity_poly.type
_entity_poly.pdbx_seq_one_letter_code
_entity_poly.pdbx_strand_id
1 'polypeptide(L)'
;ERECSIQRRHQKIVEESPSLALTPELRREMGETACRVMAAVDYTNAGTVEFLLDQQGRYYFLEVNARIQVEHPVTEMVTGVDLVREQLRIAAGEKLSFTQEDLRQTGHAIECRIYAEDPENNFFPATGKLHLFRVPEGPGIRCDAGVSSGLSVSHYYDPILAKLIVHAGDRAAAIERMHQALSDFAILGIKSPIPFLKAVIAHPAFARGELETGFIGRHFPDWRHQPEPENLALALLAASAKSPKRVAANPEKAAGIPSPWELLGDWQAL
;
A
#
# COMPACT_ATOMS: atom_id res chain seq x y z
N GLU A 1 -19.22 4.19 -1.17
CA GLU A 1 -18.52 3.67 -2.37
C GLU A 1 -17.01 3.72 -2.15
N ARG A 2 -16.23 3.10 -3.06
CA ARG A 2 -14.77 3.19 -3.10
C ARG A 2 -14.33 3.42 -4.55
N GLU A 3 -13.34 4.28 -4.74
CA GLU A 3 -12.66 4.51 -6.02
C GLU A 3 -11.42 3.62 -6.10
N CYS A 4 -11.33 2.79 -7.12
CA CYS A 4 -10.26 1.79 -7.28
C CYS A 4 -9.58 1.89 -8.66
N SER A 5 -9.75 3.03 -9.35
CA SER A 5 -9.19 3.24 -10.69
C SER A 5 -7.66 3.16 -10.75
N ILE A 6 -6.94 3.40 -9.65
CA ILE A 6 -5.49 3.30 -9.63
C ILE A 6 -5.06 1.83 -9.50
N GLN A 7 -4.89 1.21 -10.66
CA GLN A 7 -4.56 -0.20 -10.81
C GLN A 7 -3.50 -0.43 -11.89
N ARG A 8 -2.86 -1.61 -11.83
CA ARG A 8 -1.90 -2.08 -12.83
C ARG A 8 -2.24 -3.50 -13.22
N ARG A 9 -2.42 -3.79 -14.52
CA ARG A 9 -2.79 -5.14 -15.01
C ARG A 9 -3.97 -5.74 -14.21
N HIS A 10 -4.99 -4.93 -13.96
CA HIS A 10 -6.19 -5.28 -13.18
C HIS A 10 -5.95 -5.56 -11.68
N GLN A 11 -4.74 -5.30 -11.17
CA GLN A 11 -4.44 -5.34 -9.74
C GLN A 11 -4.56 -3.93 -9.17
N LYS A 12 -5.51 -3.73 -8.25
CA LYS A 12 -5.68 -2.46 -7.52
C LYS A 12 -4.43 -2.18 -6.67
N ILE A 13 -3.99 -0.92 -6.66
CA ILE A 13 -2.76 -0.47 -5.98
C ILE A 13 -3.07 0.62 -4.95
N VAL A 14 -3.94 1.55 -5.33
CA VAL A 14 -4.41 2.64 -4.46
C VAL A 14 -5.93 2.71 -4.55
N GLU A 15 -6.56 2.79 -3.40
CA GLU A 15 -8.01 2.87 -3.24
C GLU A 15 -8.37 4.05 -2.35
N GLU A 16 -9.50 4.69 -2.63
CA GLU A 16 -9.97 5.78 -1.78
C GLU A 16 -11.47 5.79 -1.58
N SER A 17 -11.91 6.43 -0.49
CA SER A 17 -13.32 6.63 -0.17
C SER A 17 -13.51 7.97 0.53
N PRO A 18 -14.53 8.76 0.17
CA PRO A 18 -15.43 8.58 -1.00
C PRO A 18 -14.72 8.85 -2.35
N SER A 19 -15.38 8.56 -3.48
CA SER A 19 -14.87 8.91 -4.81
C SER A 19 -15.15 10.39 -5.12
N LEU A 20 -14.16 11.10 -5.69
CA LEU A 20 -14.36 12.45 -6.22
C LEU A 20 -15.22 12.48 -7.49
N ALA A 21 -15.32 11.36 -8.21
CA ALA A 21 -16.06 11.30 -9.47
C ALA A 21 -17.59 11.34 -9.27
N LEU A 22 -18.08 11.04 -8.06
CA LEU A 22 -19.51 10.95 -7.78
C LEU A 22 -20.06 12.19 -7.08
N THR A 23 -21.09 12.79 -7.69
CA THR A 23 -21.95 13.75 -6.98
C THR A 23 -22.77 13.06 -5.88
N PRO A 24 -23.31 13.80 -4.91
CA PRO A 24 -24.21 13.23 -3.89
C PRO A 24 -25.39 12.45 -4.48
N GLU A 25 -25.97 12.95 -5.57
CA GLU A 25 -27.11 12.33 -6.25
C GLU A 25 -26.71 11.02 -6.91
N LEU A 26 -25.61 11.02 -7.68
CA LEU A 26 -25.12 9.83 -8.35
C LEU A 26 -24.67 8.76 -7.35
N ARG A 27 -24.02 9.16 -6.26
CA ARG A 27 -23.65 8.25 -5.16
C ARG A 27 -24.86 7.58 -4.53
N ARG A 28 -25.92 8.35 -4.26
CA ARG A 28 -27.17 7.80 -3.73
C ARG A 28 -27.79 6.82 -4.71
N GLU A 29 -27.88 7.20 -5.98
CA GLU A 29 -28.44 6.36 -7.03
C GLU A 29 -27.67 5.03 -7.18
N MET A 30 -26.34 5.09 -7.26
CA MET A 30 -25.48 3.90 -7.34
C MET A 30 -25.60 3.03 -6.08
N GLY A 31 -25.68 3.63 -4.89
CA GLY A 31 -25.89 2.92 -3.63
C GLY A 31 -27.23 2.18 -3.58
N GLU A 32 -28.32 2.85 -3.93
CA GLU A 32 -29.64 2.25 -4.02
C GLU A 32 -29.68 1.13 -5.08
N THR A 33 -29.01 1.32 -6.22
CA THR A 33 -28.85 0.28 -7.25
C THR A 33 -28.11 -0.93 -6.71
N ALA A 34 -27.00 -0.73 -5.99
CA ALA A 34 -26.26 -1.83 -5.36
C ALA A 34 -27.13 -2.60 -4.37
N CYS A 35 -27.90 -1.91 -3.51
CA CYS A 35 -28.84 -2.55 -2.59
C CYS A 35 -29.90 -3.39 -3.33
N ARG A 36 -30.45 -2.87 -4.44
CA ARG A 36 -31.42 -3.62 -5.26
C ARG A 36 -30.82 -4.89 -5.89
N VAL A 37 -29.58 -4.82 -6.38
CA VAL A 37 -28.87 -5.98 -6.93
C VAL A 37 -28.72 -7.07 -5.86
N MET A 38 -28.29 -6.69 -4.66
CA MET A 38 -28.08 -7.63 -3.56
C MET A 38 -29.39 -8.23 -3.03
N ALA A 39 -30.46 -7.41 -2.96
CA ALA A 39 -31.79 -7.89 -2.56
C ALA A 39 -32.40 -8.86 -3.59
N ALA A 40 -32.15 -8.65 -4.89
CA ALA A 40 -32.68 -9.52 -5.94
C ALA A 40 -32.13 -10.95 -5.90
N VAL A 41 -30.98 -11.15 -5.25
CA VAL A 41 -30.33 -12.47 -5.09
C VAL A 41 -30.37 -12.97 -3.63
N ASP A 42 -31.19 -12.34 -2.78
CA ASP A 42 -31.30 -12.64 -1.34
C ASP A 42 -29.91 -12.74 -0.66
N TYR A 43 -29.03 -11.79 -1.00
CA TYR A 43 -27.65 -11.82 -0.52
C TYR A 43 -27.59 -11.54 0.99
N THR A 44 -26.80 -12.33 1.70
CA THR A 44 -26.49 -12.14 3.12
C THR A 44 -25.00 -11.90 3.33
N ASN A 45 -24.65 -11.26 4.44
CA ASN A 45 -23.28 -10.88 4.82
C ASN A 45 -22.72 -9.71 3.98
N ALA A 46 -21.43 -9.38 4.15
CA ALA A 46 -20.80 -8.30 3.39
C ALA A 46 -20.50 -8.74 1.95
N GLY A 47 -20.73 -7.83 1.01
CA GLY A 47 -20.42 -8.01 -0.41
C GLY A 47 -20.12 -6.66 -1.06
N THR A 48 -19.59 -6.69 -2.28
CA THR A 48 -19.31 -5.48 -3.05
C THR A 48 -19.90 -5.61 -4.45
N VAL A 49 -20.67 -4.61 -4.86
CA VAL A 49 -21.13 -4.45 -6.24
C VAL A 49 -20.17 -3.51 -6.95
N GLU A 50 -19.54 -3.98 -8.01
CA GLU A 50 -18.59 -3.18 -8.80
C GLU A 50 -19.29 -2.56 -10.01
N PHE A 51 -18.92 -1.31 -10.29
CA PHE A 51 -19.42 -0.55 -11.43
C PHE A 51 -18.27 0.07 -12.22
N LEU A 52 -18.44 0.21 -13.52
CA LEU A 52 -17.62 1.07 -14.38
C LEU A 52 -18.35 2.40 -14.57
N LEU A 53 -17.65 3.52 -14.37
CA LEU A 53 -18.16 4.87 -14.59
C LEU A 53 -17.48 5.47 -15.83
N ASP A 54 -18.26 6.00 -16.77
CA ASP A 54 -17.74 6.70 -17.94
C ASP A 54 -17.59 8.21 -17.71
N GLN A 55 -16.96 8.90 -18.67
CA GLN A 55 -16.74 10.35 -18.60
C GLN A 55 -18.02 11.19 -18.68
N GLN A 56 -19.15 10.59 -19.08
CA GLN A 56 -20.46 11.25 -19.12
C GLN A 56 -21.24 11.03 -17.81
N GLY A 57 -20.64 10.36 -16.82
CA GLY A 57 -21.29 10.07 -15.54
C GLY A 57 -22.26 8.89 -15.60
N ARG A 58 -22.26 8.10 -16.68
CA ARG A 58 -23.06 6.87 -16.78
C ARG A 58 -22.28 5.73 -16.15
N TYR A 59 -22.96 4.94 -15.33
CA TYR A 59 -22.37 3.79 -14.67
C TYR A 59 -22.98 2.47 -15.17
N TYR A 60 -22.16 1.43 -15.19
CA TYR A 60 -22.49 0.12 -15.71
C TYR A 60 -22.11 -0.93 -14.68
N PHE A 61 -23.03 -1.84 -14.37
CA PHE A 61 -22.74 -2.99 -13.51
C PHE A 61 -21.65 -3.85 -14.12
N LEU A 62 -20.67 -4.24 -13.32
CA LEU A 62 -19.59 -5.15 -13.73
C LEU A 62 -19.77 -6.53 -13.10
N GLU A 63 -19.71 -6.60 -11.77
CA GLU A 63 -19.81 -7.86 -11.03
C GLU A 63 -20.25 -7.66 -9.58
N VAL A 64 -20.63 -8.77 -8.93
CA VAL A 64 -20.78 -8.85 -7.47
C VAL A 64 -19.67 -9.72 -6.92
N ASN A 65 -18.91 -9.15 -5.99
CA ASN A 65 -17.96 -9.90 -5.18
C ASN A 65 -18.63 -10.33 -3.88
N ALA A 66 -18.92 -11.63 -3.79
CA ALA A 66 -19.60 -12.26 -2.67
C ALA A 66 -18.66 -12.53 -1.46
N ARG A 67 -17.84 -11.55 -1.09
CA ARG A 67 -16.85 -11.64 -0.01
C ARG A 67 -16.41 -10.25 0.46
N ILE A 68 -15.70 -10.20 1.58
CA ILE A 68 -14.98 -8.99 1.99
C ILE A 68 -13.92 -8.63 0.94
N GLN A 69 -13.77 -7.34 0.69
CA GLN A 69 -12.74 -6.82 -0.21
C GLN A 69 -11.48 -6.46 0.55
N VAL A 70 -10.34 -6.50 -0.13
CA VAL A 70 -9.03 -6.15 0.46
C VAL A 70 -9.10 -4.70 0.98
N GLU A 71 -9.65 -3.82 0.15
CA GLU A 71 -9.83 -2.38 0.34
C GLU A 71 -11.03 -2.00 1.22
N HIS A 72 -11.63 -2.93 1.96
CA HIS A 72 -12.69 -2.60 2.92
C HIS A 72 -12.30 -1.54 3.98
N PRO A 73 -11.03 -1.43 4.44
CA PRO A 73 -10.68 -0.46 5.48
C PRO A 73 -10.98 0.99 5.08
N VAL A 74 -10.85 1.39 3.81
CA VAL A 74 -11.19 2.78 3.41
C VAL A 74 -12.66 3.10 3.62
N THR A 75 -13.55 2.09 3.56
CA THR A 75 -14.96 2.26 3.93
C THR A 75 -15.10 2.38 5.44
N GLU A 76 -14.47 1.48 6.21
CA GLU A 76 -14.53 1.51 7.68
C GLU A 76 -14.04 2.85 8.24
N MET A 77 -12.95 3.39 7.69
CA MET A 77 -12.35 4.65 8.15
C MET A 77 -13.27 5.86 7.96
N VAL A 78 -14.13 5.87 6.93
CA VAL A 78 -15.05 6.99 6.71
C VAL A 78 -16.42 6.79 7.35
N THR A 79 -16.86 5.54 7.56
CA THR A 79 -18.18 5.25 8.13
C THR A 79 -18.14 4.96 9.63
N GLY A 80 -16.98 4.58 10.17
CA GLY A 80 -16.84 4.09 11.54
C GLY A 80 -17.40 2.67 11.76
N VAL A 81 -17.80 1.97 10.70
CA VAL A 81 -18.36 0.62 10.79
C VAL A 81 -17.25 -0.41 10.61
N ASP A 82 -17.10 -1.29 11.59
CA ASP A 82 -16.23 -2.48 11.52
C ASP A 82 -16.97 -3.58 10.73
N LEU A 83 -16.60 -3.72 9.45
CA LEU A 83 -17.30 -4.61 8.52
C LEU A 83 -17.07 -6.07 8.89
N VAL A 84 -15.87 -6.45 9.33
CA VAL A 84 -15.58 -7.83 9.73
C VAL A 84 -16.41 -8.22 10.96
N ARG A 85 -16.56 -7.32 11.94
CA ARG A 85 -17.44 -7.55 13.08
C ARG A 85 -18.89 -7.75 12.65
N GLU A 86 -19.40 -6.90 11.77
CA GLU A 86 -20.77 -7.03 11.28
C GLU A 86 -20.95 -8.33 10.48
N GLN A 87 -19.95 -8.77 9.71
CA GLN A 87 -19.99 -10.08 9.05
C GLN A 87 -20.18 -11.22 10.06
N LEU A 88 -19.47 -11.21 11.19
CA LEU A 88 -19.60 -12.23 12.24
C LEU A 88 -20.97 -12.19 12.91
N ARG A 89 -21.50 -11.00 13.18
CA ARG A 89 -22.82 -10.82 13.79
C ARG A 89 -23.94 -11.30 12.89
N ILE A 90 -23.91 -10.93 11.61
CA ILE A 90 -24.87 -11.41 10.60
C ILE A 90 -24.79 -12.94 10.49
N ALA A 91 -23.57 -13.51 10.45
CA ALA A 91 -23.39 -14.96 10.41
C ALA A 91 -23.94 -15.67 11.66
N ALA A 92 -23.98 -15.00 12.82
CA ALA A 92 -24.61 -15.47 14.04
C ALA A 92 -26.15 -15.29 14.07
N GLY A 93 -26.75 -14.75 13.00
CA GLY A 93 -28.19 -14.49 12.91
C GLY A 93 -28.63 -13.18 13.57
N GLU A 94 -27.70 -12.30 13.94
CA GLU A 94 -28.03 -10.96 14.43
C GLU A 94 -28.48 -10.04 13.28
N LYS A 95 -29.21 -8.98 13.64
CA LYS A 95 -29.55 -7.90 12.72
C LYS A 95 -28.37 -6.94 12.57
N LEU A 96 -28.37 -6.17 11.48
CA LEU A 96 -27.44 -5.05 11.29
C LEU A 96 -27.48 -4.09 12.47
N SER A 97 -26.31 -3.59 12.87
CA SER A 97 -26.18 -2.68 14.01
C SER A 97 -26.58 -1.23 13.74
N PHE A 98 -26.95 -0.92 12.51
CA PHE A 98 -27.20 0.42 12.00
C PHE A 98 -28.32 0.39 10.96
N THR A 99 -28.97 1.52 10.75
CA THR A 99 -29.84 1.77 9.60
C THR A 99 -29.11 2.59 8.53
N GLN A 100 -29.75 2.81 7.39
CA GLN A 100 -29.17 3.62 6.32
C GLN A 100 -28.99 5.09 6.73
N GLU A 101 -29.87 5.59 7.60
CA GLU A 101 -29.85 6.97 8.11
C GLU A 101 -28.72 7.22 9.12
N ASP A 102 -28.24 6.17 9.79
CA ASP A 102 -27.10 6.23 10.69
C ASP A 102 -25.77 6.36 9.94
N LEU A 103 -25.71 5.89 8.69
CA LEU A 103 -24.49 5.85 7.90
C LEU A 103 -24.16 7.22 7.29
N ARG A 104 -22.96 7.71 7.60
CA ARG A 104 -22.37 8.90 6.99
C ARG A 104 -20.91 8.61 6.62
N GLN A 105 -20.48 9.09 5.46
CA GLN A 105 -19.06 9.14 5.13
C GLN A 105 -18.50 10.45 5.66
N THR A 106 -17.57 10.37 6.61
CA THR A 106 -16.91 11.52 7.22
C THR A 106 -15.42 11.54 6.87
N GLY A 107 -14.94 12.69 6.41
CA GLY A 107 -13.57 12.84 5.96
C GLY A 107 -13.27 12.05 4.68
N HIS A 108 -12.00 11.70 4.51
CA HIS A 108 -11.52 10.96 3.35
C HIS A 108 -10.47 9.93 3.78
N ALA A 109 -10.55 8.73 3.21
CA ALA A 109 -9.61 7.65 3.46
C ALA A 109 -8.92 7.21 2.17
N ILE A 110 -7.64 6.90 2.27
CA ILE A 110 -6.81 6.38 1.18
C ILE A 110 -6.10 5.13 1.70
N GLU A 111 -6.10 4.06 0.91
CA GLU A 111 -5.33 2.85 1.12
C GLU A 111 -4.29 2.70 0.01
N CYS A 112 -3.10 2.26 0.39
CA CYS A 112 -2.03 1.85 -0.51
C CYS A 112 -1.63 0.41 -0.19
N ARG A 113 -1.59 -0.45 -1.21
CA ARG A 113 -1.13 -1.83 -1.05
C ARG A 113 0.38 -1.90 -1.08
N ILE A 114 0.97 -2.38 0.01
CA ILE A 114 2.41 -2.55 0.16
C ILE A 114 2.77 -3.97 -0.28
N TYR A 115 3.18 -4.11 -1.53
CA TYR A 115 3.62 -5.39 -2.09
C TYR A 115 5.12 -5.64 -1.92
N ALA A 116 5.50 -6.91 -1.98
CA ALA A 116 6.85 -7.38 -2.22
C ALA A 116 7.12 -7.46 -3.73
N GLU A 117 7.31 -6.31 -4.36
CA GLU A 117 7.51 -6.16 -5.80
C GLU A 117 8.54 -5.08 -6.11
N ASP A 118 9.20 -5.18 -7.26
CA ASP A 118 10.18 -4.21 -7.74
C ASP A 118 9.65 -3.36 -8.93
N PRO A 119 9.10 -2.15 -8.70
CA PRO A 119 8.53 -1.33 -9.77
C PRO A 119 9.51 -0.98 -10.90
N GLU A 120 10.81 -0.87 -10.60
CA GLU A 120 11.85 -0.55 -11.59
C GLU A 120 12.09 -1.72 -12.54
N ASN A 121 11.76 -2.93 -12.10
CA ASN A 121 11.84 -4.15 -12.87
C ASN A 121 10.43 -4.72 -13.11
N ASN A 122 9.55 -3.93 -13.73
CA ASN A 122 8.21 -4.34 -14.16
C ASN A 122 7.35 -4.96 -13.03
N PHE A 123 7.60 -4.57 -11.78
CA PHE A 123 7.00 -5.11 -10.56
C PHE A 123 7.13 -6.64 -10.48
N PHE A 124 8.33 -7.16 -10.79
CA PHE A 124 8.62 -8.56 -10.51
C PHE A 124 8.50 -8.83 -8.99
N PRO A 125 7.95 -9.98 -8.57
CA PRO A 125 7.90 -10.34 -7.16
C PRO A 125 9.29 -10.35 -6.51
N ALA A 126 9.39 -9.71 -5.36
CA ALA A 126 10.62 -9.58 -4.58
C ALA A 126 10.56 -10.52 -3.35
N THR A 127 11.13 -11.70 -3.48
CA THR A 127 11.24 -12.65 -2.35
C THR A 127 12.51 -12.39 -1.52
N GLY A 128 12.50 -12.81 -0.26
CA GLY A 128 13.67 -12.66 0.61
C GLY A 128 13.30 -12.45 2.07
N LYS A 129 14.33 -12.22 2.89
CA LYS A 129 14.17 -11.99 4.33
C LYS A 129 13.91 -10.51 4.59
N LEU A 130 12.87 -10.22 5.37
CA LEU A 130 12.61 -8.90 5.93
C LEU A 130 13.60 -8.64 7.07
N HIS A 131 14.70 -7.96 6.80
CA HIS A 131 15.66 -7.56 7.83
C HIS A 131 15.09 -6.48 8.75
N LEU A 132 14.29 -5.58 8.18
CA LEU A 132 13.52 -4.58 8.91
C LEU A 132 12.17 -4.44 8.24
N PHE A 133 11.12 -4.41 9.06
CA PHE A 133 9.77 -4.08 8.68
C PHE A 133 9.19 -3.21 9.79
N ARG A 134 9.19 -1.89 9.56
CA ARG A 134 8.67 -0.88 10.49
C ARG A 134 7.56 -0.12 9.80
N VAL A 135 6.36 -0.29 10.33
CA VAL A 135 5.15 0.39 9.85
C VAL A 135 5.09 1.82 10.40
N PRO A 136 4.47 2.76 9.68
CA PRO A 136 4.20 4.09 10.21
C PRO A 136 3.09 4.04 11.27
N GLU A 137 3.16 4.95 12.23
CA GLU A 137 2.18 5.08 13.32
C GLU A 137 1.78 6.55 13.47
N GLY A 138 0.55 6.80 13.92
CA GLY A 138 0.10 8.16 14.23
C GLY A 138 -1.42 8.34 14.07
N PRO A 139 -1.93 9.54 14.41
CA PRO A 139 -3.35 9.84 14.29
C PRO A 139 -3.86 9.70 12.85
N GLY A 140 -4.91 8.91 12.68
CA GLY A 140 -5.51 8.64 11.38
C GLY A 140 -4.66 7.74 10.48
N ILE A 141 -3.65 7.03 11.01
CA ILE A 141 -2.87 6.02 10.29
C ILE A 141 -3.25 4.64 10.83
N ARG A 142 -3.60 3.73 9.92
CA ARG A 142 -3.85 2.31 10.19
C ARG A 142 -2.97 1.48 9.28
N CYS A 143 -2.37 0.41 9.80
CA CYS A 143 -1.61 -0.52 9.00
C CYS A 143 -2.07 -1.95 9.31
N ASP A 144 -2.66 -2.62 8.32
CA ASP A 144 -3.01 -4.03 8.39
C ASP A 144 -1.85 -4.83 7.78
N ALA A 145 -1.00 -5.44 8.60
CA ALA A 145 0.18 -6.17 8.15
C ALA A 145 0.11 -7.67 8.50
N GLY A 146 0.51 -8.52 7.56
CA GLY A 146 0.60 -9.98 7.74
C GLY A 146 2.01 -10.48 8.03
N VAL A 147 2.99 -9.56 8.14
CA VAL A 147 4.42 -9.88 8.25
C VAL A 147 5.11 -9.03 9.33
N SER A 148 6.30 -9.46 9.75
CA SER A 148 7.16 -8.75 10.70
C SER A 148 8.64 -8.90 10.34
N SER A 149 9.49 -8.08 10.95
CA SER A 149 10.94 -8.21 10.86
C SER A 149 11.37 -9.65 11.22
N GLY A 150 12.32 -10.20 10.46
CA GLY A 150 12.84 -11.56 10.62
C GLY A 150 12.18 -12.62 9.75
N LEU A 151 10.97 -12.38 9.23
CA LEU A 151 10.26 -13.33 8.36
C LEU A 151 10.83 -13.34 6.93
N SER A 152 10.62 -14.46 6.24
CA SER A 152 10.93 -14.61 4.82
C SER A 152 9.66 -14.55 3.99
N VAL A 153 9.66 -13.66 2.99
CA VAL A 153 8.60 -13.57 1.98
C VAL A 153 8.88 -14.62 0.90
N SER A 154 7.95 -15.55 0.74
CA SER A 154 8.04 -16.65 -0.22
C SER A 154 7.33 -16.31 -1.54
N HIS A 155 7.59 -17.10 -2.59
CA HIS A 155 6.89 -17.00 -3.88
C HIS A 155 5.56 -17.78 -3.92
N TYR A 156 5.19 -18.47 -2.84
CA TYR A 156 4.02 -19.37 -2.82
C TYR A 156 2.70 -18.66 -2.59
N TYR A 157 2.73 -17.40 -2.16
CA TYR A 157 1.55 -16.62 -1.80
C TYR A 157 1.52 -15.29 -2.54
N ASP A 158 0.40 -14.57 -2.42
CA ASP A 158 0.28 -13.21 -2.89
C ASP A 158 1.38 -12.32 -2.26
N PRO A 159 2.00 -11.40 -3.02
CA PRO A 159 3.11 -10.59 -2.52
C PRO A 159 2.69 -9.48 -1.55
N ILE A 160 1.42 -9.37 -1.15
CA ILE A 160 0.98 -8.31 -0.23
C ILE A 160 1.61 -8.49 1.15
N LEU A 161 2.29 -7.45 1.63
CA LEU A 161 2.94 -7.40 2.94
C LEU A 161 2.04 -6.70 3.95
N ALA A 162 1.49 -5.56 3.53
CA ALA A 162 0.61 -4.75 4.34
C ALA A 162 -0.33 -3.91 3.47
N LYS A 163 -1.39 -3.42 4.10
CA LYS A 163 -2.22 -2.32 3.61
C LYS A 163 -1.93 -1.11 4.49
N LEU A 164 -1.48 -0.02 3.90
CA LEU A 164 -1.31 1.24 4.60
C LEU A 164 -2.54 2.10 4.34
N ILE A 165 -3.27 2.45 5.38
CA ILE A 165 -4.51 3.21 5.29
C ILE A 165 -4.35 4.49 6.09
N VAL A 166 -4.80 5.60 5.50
CA VAL A 166 -4.88 6.88 6.20
C VAL A 166 -6.29 7.44 6.12
N HIS A 167 -6.66 8.23 7.12
CA HIS A 167 -7.88 9.01 7.17
C HIS A 167 -7.59 10.46 7.58
N ALA A 168 -8.37 11.39 7.04
CA ALA A 168 -8.26 12.82 7.32
C ALA A 168 -9.62 13.51 7.25
N GLY A 169 -9.68 14.77 7.68
CA GLY A 169 -10.87 15.61 7.54
C GLY A 169 -11.27 15.91 6.09
N ASP A 170 -10.33 15.89 5.16
CA ASP A 170 -10.57 16.06 3.72
C ASP A 170 -9.53 15.29 2.89
N ARG A 171 -9.76 15.19 1.58
CA ARG A 171 -8.89 14.44 0.67
C ARG A 171 -7.47 15.00 0.57
N ALA A 172 -7.29 16.32 0.60
CA ALA A 172 -5.96 16.93 0.49
C ALA A 172 -5.11 16.59 1.73
N ALA A 173 -5.71 16.66 2.92
CA ALA A 173 -5.07 16.23 4.16
C ALA A 173 -4.83 14.71 4.21
N ALA A 174 -5.66 13.90 3.55
CA ALA A 174 -5.43 12.45 3.42
C ALA A 174 -4.25 12.14 2.49
N ILE A 175 -4.12 12.88 1.37
CA ILE A 175 -2.98 12.78 0.45
C ILE A 175 -1.67 13.10 1.18
N GLU A 176 -1.63 14.23 1.90
CA GLU A 176 -0.43 14.64 2.65
C GLU A 176 -0.08 13.61 3.73
N ARG A 177 -1.08 13.13 4.49
CA ARG A 177 -0.87 12.09 5.50
C ARG A 177 -0.37 10.79 4.88
N MET A 178 -0.90 10.37 3.73
CA MET A 178 -0.43 9.17 3.03
C MET A 178 1.02 9.34 2.57
N HIS A 179 1.36 10.50 2.00
CA HIS A 179 2.71 10.78 1.55
C HIS A 179 3.73 10.73 2.71
N GLN A 180 3.38 11.31 3.87
CA GLN A 180 4.20 11.23 5.07
C GLN A 180 4.28 9.79 5.62
N ALA A 181 3.14 9.10 5.75
CA ALA A 181 3.10 7.73 6.25
C ALA A 181 3.94 6.76 5.40
N LEU A 182 3.90 6.89 4.07
CA LEU A 182 4.76 6.14 3.16
C LEU A 182 6.25 6.49 3.34
N SER A 183 6.58 7.72 3.72
CA SER A 183 7.96 8.15 4.00
C SER A 183 8.51 7.54 5.29
N ASP A 184 7.64 7.32 6.27
CA ASP A 184 7.99 6.74 7.57
C ASP A 184 8.01 5.20 7.56
N PHE A 185 7.43 4.58 6.52
CA PHE A 185 7.43 3.14 6.30
C PHE A 185 8.83 2.64 5.89
N ALA A 186 9.45 1.80 6.72
CA ALA A 186 10.75 1.23 6.43
C ALA A 186 10.69 -0.29 6.19
N ILE A 187 11.14 -0.71 5.01
CA ILE A 187 11.34 -2.12 4.64
C ILE A 187 12.80 -2.30 4.21
N LEU A 188 13.49 -3.27 4.80
CA LEU A 188 14.85 -3.65 4.43
C LEU A 188 14.91 -5.15 4.12
N GLY A 189 15.63 -5.49 3.04
CA GLY A 189 15.91 -6.87 2.63
C GLY A 189 15.18 -7.31 1.37
N ILE A 190 14.08 -6.64 1.00
CA ILE A 190 13.37 -6.82 -0.26
C ILE A 190 12.97 -5.47 -0.86
N LYS A 191 12.67 -5.46 -2.17
CA LYS A 191 12.07 -4.31 -2.86
C LYS A 191 10.57 -4.23 -2.57
N SER A 192 10.06 -3.01 -2.59
CA SER A 192 8.64 -2.70 -2.34
C SER A 192 8.25 -1.46 -3.16
N PRO A 193 6.98 -1.30 -3.57
CA PRO A 193 6.55 -0.17 -4.37
C PRO A 193 6.41 1.14 -3.58
N ILE A 194 6.82 1.22 -2.31
CA ILE A 194 6.71 2.44 -1.49
C ILE A 194 7.16 3.72 -2.21
N PRO A 195 8.34 3.79 -2.85
CA PRO A 195 8.75 5.02 -3.53
C PRO A 195 7.90 5.32 -4.78
N PHE A 196 7.38 4.29 -5.45
CA PHE A 196 6.44 4.43 -6.56
C PHE A 196 5.08 4.94 -6.07
N LEU A 197 4.54 4.37 -4.99
CA LEU A 197 3.30 4.81 -4.35
C LEU A 197 3.39 6.28 -3.92
N LYS A 198 4.52 6.70 -3.34
CA LYS A 198 4.77 8.12 -3.02
C LYS A 198 4.66 9.00 -4.25
N ALA A 199 5.26 8.58 -5.38
CA ALA A 199 5.19 9.33 -6.63
C ALA A 199 3.76 9.40 -7.19
N VAL A 200 2.98 8.32 -7.08
CA VAL A 200 1.55 8.28 -7.47
C VAL A 200 0.73 9.25 -6.61
N ILE A 201 0.87 9.18 -5.28
CA ILE A 201 0.13 10.04 -4.33
C ILE A 201 0.48 11.52 -4.52
N ALA A 202 1.76 11.83 -4.79
CA ALA A 202 2.21 13.20 -5.05
C ALA A 202 1.88 13.70 -6.47
N HIS A 203 1.35 12.87 -7.36
CA HIS A 203 1.12 13.26 -8.75
C HIS A 203 -0.01 14.29 -8.86
N PRO A 204 0.15 15.40 -9.62
CA PRO A 204 -0.88 16.44 -9.71
C PRO A 204 -2.24 15.95 -10.22
N ALA A 205 -2.27 15.00 -11.16
CA ALA A 205 -3.52 14.41 -11.64
C ALA A 205 -4.22 13.58 -10.54
N PHE A 206 -3.47 12.93 -9.64
CA PHE A 206 -4.04 12.24 -8.49
C PHE A 206 -4.71 13.25 -7.54
N ALA A 207 -4.02 14.34 -7.23
CA ALA A 207 -4.54 15.42 -6.37
C ALA A 207 -5.82 16.06 -6.93
N ARG A 208 -5.92 16.23 -8.26
CA ARG A 208 -7.11 16.77 -8.92
C ARG A 208 -8.26 15.77 -9.09
N GLY A 209 -8.06 14.49 -8.75
CA GLY A 209 -9.08 13.46 -8.94
C GLY A 209 -9.26 13.03 -10.40
N GLU A 210 -8.28 13.32 -11.27
CA GLU A 210 -8.24 12.88 -12.67
C GLU A 210 -7.81 11.40 -12.74
N LEU A 211 -8.61 10.54 -12.11
CA LEU A 211 -8.31 9.12 -11.97
C LEU A 211 -8.99 8.32 -13.08
N GLU A 212 -8.27 7.33 -13.61
CA GLU A 212 -8.79 6.39 -14.58
C GLU A 212 -8.01 5.07 -14.50
N THR A 213 -8.59 3.99 -15.03
CA THR A 213 -7.98 2.66 -15.01
C THR A 213 -6.64 2.56 -15.76
N GLY A 214 -6.38 3.52 -16.66
CA GLY A 214 -5.12 3.68 -17.40
C GLY A 214 -4.08 4.59 -16.74
N PHE A 215 -4.35 5.14 -15.55
CA PHE A 215 -3.55 6.20 -14.94
C PHE A 215 -2.05 5.86 -14.83
N ILE A 216 -1.73 4.65 -14.33
CA ILE A 216 -0.33 4.22 -14.18
C ILE A 216 0.37 4.15 -15.54
N GLY A 217 -0.27 3.57 -16.56
CA GLY A 217 0.32 3.48 -17.89
C GLY A 217 0.51 4.86 -18.55
N ARG A 218 -0.40 5.80 -18.30
CA ARG A 218 -0.34 7.16 -18.85
C ARG A 218 0.74 8.02 -18.19
N HIS A 219 0.84 7.97 -16.85
CA HIS A 219 1.66 8.90 -16.08
C HIS A 219 3.01 8.32 -15.65
N PHE A 220 3.17 6.99 -15.68
CA PHE A 220 4.36 6.28 -15.18
C PHE A 220 4.90 5.20 -16.15
N PRO A 221 4.97 5.42 -17.47
CA PRO A 221 5.35 4.38 -18.44
C PRO A 221 6.78 3.83 -18.24
N ASP A 222 7.71 4.67 -17.78
CA ASP A 222 9.13 4.34 -17.56
C ASP A 222 9.62 4.81 -16.19
N TRP A 223 8.78 4.70 -15.16
CA TRP A 223 9.12 5.19 -13.83
C TRP A 223 10.37 4.51 -13.28
N ARG A 224 11.27 5.32 -12.72
CA ARG A 224 12.46 4.88 -12.01
C ARG A 224 12.57 5.65 -10.71
N HIS A 225 13.03 4.98 -9.67
CA HIS A 225 13.26 5.67 -8.41
C HIS A 225 14.47 6.60 -8.55
N GLN A 226 14.27 7.88 -8.25
CA GLN A 226 15.36 8.82 -8.09
C GLN A 226 15.60 8.99 -6.58
N PRO A 227 16.69 8.44 -6.02
CA PRO A 227 16.94 8.56 -4.59
C PRO A 227 17.24 10.01 -4.24
N GLU A 228 16.67 10.47 -3.13
CA GLU A 228 16.97 11.80 -2.60
C GLU A 228 18.47 11.91 -2.27
N PRO A 229 19.17 13.00 -2.67
CA PRO A 229 20.60 13.16 -2.45
C PRO A 229 21.02 13.02 -0.98
N GLU A 230 20.17 13.47 -0.06
CA GLU A 230 20.41 13.38 1.39
C GLU A 230 20.44 11.93 1.88
N ASN A 231 19.54 11.08 1.37
CA ASN A 231 19.51 9.65 1.69
C ASN A 231 20.76 8.95 1.16
N LEU A 232 21.24 9.36 -0.02
CA LEU A 232 22.49 8.84 -0.58
C LEU A 232 23.70 9.22 0.30
N ALA A 233 23.77 10.48 0.75
CA ALA A 233 24.84 10.94 1.65
C ALA A 233 24.82 10.17 2.98
N LEU A 234 23.64 9.99 3.59
CA LEU A 234 23.50 9.25 4.84
C LEU A 234 23.85 7.76 4.66
N ALA A 235 23.42 7.14 3.57
CA ALA A 235 23.78 5.76 3.24
C ALA A 235 25.29 5.58 3.04
N LEU A 236 25.94 6.51 2.34
CA LEU A 236 27.40 6.52 2.16
C LEU A 236 28.14 6.69 3.50
N LEU A 237 27.68 7.59 4.37
CA LEU A 237 28.24 7.77 5.72
C LEU A 237 28.08 6.50 6.57
N ALA A 238 26.91 5.87 6.56
CA ALA A 238 26.66 4.63 7.29
C ALA A 238 27.50 3.46 6.77
N ALA A 239 27.69 3.35 5.44
CA ALA A 239 28.57 2.36 4.82
C ALA A 239 30.05 2.60 5.17
N SER A 240 30.49 3.86 5.20
CA SER A 240 31.84 4.25 5.64
C SER A 240 32.07 3.92 7.12
N ALA A 241 31.09 4.13 7.99
CA ALA A 241 31.16 3.79 9.41
C ALA A 241 31.18 2.27 9.69
N LYS A 242 30.58 1.47 8.80
CA LYS A 242 30.61 -0.02 8.84
C LYS A 242 31.81 -0.63 8.13
N SER A 243 32.58 0.15 7.37
CA SER A 243 33.84 -0.34 6.84
C SER A 243 34.73 -0.69 8.03
N PRO A 244 35.28 -1.93 8.10
CA PRO A 244 36.21 -2.26 9.16
C PRO A 244 37.28 -1.18 9.17
N LYS A 245 37.53 -0.57 10.34
CA LYS A 245 38.69 0.32 10.50
C LYS A 245 39.85 -0.45 9.89
N ARG A 246 40.37 0.06 8.77
CA ARG A 246 41.63 -0.42 8.21
C ARG A 246 42.59 -0.28 9.38
N VAL A 247 42.92 -1.39 10.05
CA VAL A 247 43.95 -1.39 11.08
C VAL A 247 45.14 -0.82 10.34
N ALA A 248 45.53 0.40 10.68
CA ALA A 248 46.66 1.04 10.05
C ALA A 248 47.83 0.07 10.28
N ALA A 249 48.23 -0.62 9.23
CA ALA A 249 49.40 -1.47 9.28
C ALA A 249 50.53 -0.53 9.71
N ASN A 250 51.10 -0.81 10.88
CA ASN A 250 52.17 -0.01 11.44
C ASN A 250 53.28 0.11 10.37
N PRO A 251 53.58 1.32 9.85
CA PRO A 251 54.49 1.47 8.71
C PRO A 251 55.91 0.98 9.03
N GLU A 252 56.24 0.77 10.31
CA GLU A 252 57.52 0.21 10.74
C GLU A 252 57.67 -1.32 10.53
N LYS A 253 56.63 -2.04 10.10
CA LYS A 253 56.76 -3.47 9.71
C LYS A 253 56.76 -3.71 8.19
N ALA A 254 56.70 -2.67 7.37
CA ALA A 254 56.60 -2.78 5.91
C ALA A 254 57.96 -2.94 5.18
N ALA A 255 58.89 -3.71 5.75
CA ALA A 255 60.21 -3.97 5.15
C ALA A 255 60.47 -5.46 4.85
N GLY A 256 59.43 -6.27 4.72
CA GLY A 256 59.54 -7.68 4.37
C GLY A 256 58.49 -8.09 3.34
N ILE A 257 58.89 -8.93 2.38
CA ILE A 257 57.95 -9.66 1.52
C ILE A 257 57.00 -10.43 2.45
N PRO A 258 55.68 -10.23 2.36
CA PRO A 258 54.74 -10.93 3.22
C PRO A 258 54.91 -12.44 3.04
N SER A 259 54.97 -13.19 4.14
CA SER A 259 55.03 -14.64 4.03
C SER A 259 53.72 -15.17 3.43
N PRO A 260 53.72 -16.32 2.74
CA PRO A 260 52.49 -16.92 2.22
C PRO A 260 51.40 -17.12 3.29
N TRP A 261 51.81 -17.25 4.56
CA TRP A 261 50.93 -17.44 5.72
C TRP A 261 50.24 -16.15 6.19
N GLU A 262 50.79 -14.97 5.86
CA GLU A 262 50.19 -13.67 6.19
C GLU A 262 49.18 -13.21 5.13
N LEU A 263 49.28 -13.73 3.90
CA LEU A 263 48.38 -13.42 2.78
C LEU A 263 47.11 -14.27 2.76
N LEU A 264 47.08 -15.39 3.47
CA LEU A 264 45.99 -16.38 3.40
C LEU A 264 44.83 -16.15 4.38
N GLY A 265 44.87 -15.09 5.22
CA GLY A 265 43.79 -14.76 6.15
C GLY A 265 43.55 -15.81 7.26
N ASP A 266 42.58 -15.54 8.14
CA ASP A 266 42.22 -16.44 9.23
C ASP A 266 41.48 -17.67 8.69
N TRP A 267 42.14 -18.83 8.72
CA TRP A 267 41.49 -20.10 8.45
C TRP A 267 40.59 -20.47 9.62
N GLN A 268 39.28 -20.31 9.46
CA GLN A 268 38.32 -21.05 10.28
C GLN A 268 38.09 -22.41 9.61
N ALA A 269 38.55 -23.47 10.27
CA ALA A 269 38.11 -24.82 9.93
C ALA A 269 36.67 -24.99 10.39
N LEU A 270 35.74 -25.11 9.43
CA LEU A 270 34.50 -25.88 9.50
C LEU A 270 34.13 -26.33 8.08
#